data_AF-A0A7Y2X020-F1
#
_entry.id   AF-A0A7Y2X020-F1
#
_cell.length_a   1.000
_cell.length_b   1.000
_cell.length_c   1.000
_cell.angle_alpha   90.00
_cell.angle_beta   90.00
_cell.angle_gamma   90.00
#
_symmetry.space_group_name_H-M   'P 1'
#
loop_
_entity.id
_entity.type
_entity.pdbx_description
1 polymer ?
#
loop_
_entity_poly.entity_id
_entity_poly.type
_entity_poly.pdbx_seq_one_letter_code
_entity_poly.pdbx_strand_id
1 'polypeptide(L)'
;MNPLTWARVVFSPQADAIRQRMDQEHIHRLRRVIQVIKNAPEDGKFFAEESDGTVLRQMTGADTHVIYSVVFWPVGRVLRIARIEIRDWQPLDH
;
A
#
# COMPACT_ATOMS: atom_id res chain seq x y z
N MET A 1 1.82 -10.65 8.74
CA MET A 1 3.29 -10.55 8.81
C MET A 1 3.65 -9.63 9.97
N ASN A 2 4.88 -9.69 10.51
CA ASN A 2 5.30 -8.71 11.52
C ASN A 2 5.43 -7.30 10.89
N PRO A 3 5.18 -6.22 11.64
CA PRO A 3 5.40 -4.85 11.19
C PRO A 3 6.79 -4.65 10.56
N LEU A 4 6.84 -3.92 9.45
CA LEU A 4 8.05 -3.57 8.70
C LEU A 4 8.73 -2.32 9.26
N THR A 5 8.88 -2.26 10.59
CA THR A 5 9.43 -1.09 11.30
C THR A 5 10.90 -0.81 10.95
N TRP A 6 11.63 -1.83 10.48
CA TRP A 6 13.02 -1.75 10.04
C TRP A 6 13.21 -1.39 8.56
N ALA A 7 12.13 -1.31 7.77
CA ALA A 7 12.22 -1.07 6.33
C ALA A 7 12.14 0.42 5.95
N ARG A 8 12.96 0.86 5.00
CA ARG A 8 12.83 2.18 4.35
C ARG A 8 11.94 2.06 3.11
N VAL A 9 11.09 3.06 2.88
CA VAL A 9 10.33 3.17 1.63
C VAL A 9 11.20 3.85 0.59
N VAL A 10 11.35 3.21 -0.56
CA VAL A 10 12.06 3.76 -1.71
C VAL A 10 11.14 3.67 -2.91
N PHE A 11 10.94 4.81 -3.58
CA PHE A 11 10.14 4.88 -4.80
C PHE A 11 11.02 4.54 -6.00
N SER A 12 10.47 3.80 -6.97
CA SER A 12 11.08 3.74 -8.29
C SER A 12 11.06 5.14 -8.93
N PRO A 13 11.94 5.44 -9.91
CA PRO A 13 11.93 6.74 -10.58
C PRO A 13 10.56 7.13 -11.14
N GLN A 14 9.81 6.16 -11.69
CA GLN A 14 8.47 6.37 -12.21
C GLN A 14 7.46 6.71 -11.10
N ALA A 15 7.50 5.97 -9.99
CA ALA A 15 6.62 6.23 -8.84
C ALA A 15 6.95 7.57 -8.17
N ASP A 16 8.23 7.94 -8.11
CA ASP A 16 8.65 9.23 -7.55
C ASP A 16 8.20 10.40 -8.44
N ALA A 17 8.29 10.26 -9.77
CA ALA A 17 7.78 11.26 -10.70
C ALA A 17 6.26 11.50 -10.55
N ILE A 18 5.48 10.44 -10.32
CA ILE A 18 4.04 10.55 -10.01
C ILE A 18 3.85 11.27 -8.67
N ARG A 19 4.57 10.85 -7.62
CA ARG A 19 4.51 11.46 -6.28
C ARG A 19 4.85 12.96 -6.31
N GLN A 20 5.79 13.38 -7.15
CA GLN A 20 6.19 14.78 -7.31
C GLN A 20 5.11 15.65 -7.98
N ARG A 21 4.18 15.05 -8.73
CA ARG A 21 3.08 15.75 -9.41
C ARG A 21 1.80 15.82 -8.58
N MET A 22 1.73 15.07 -7.47
CA MET A 22 0.59 15.08 -6.55
C MET A 22 0.51 16.40 -5.79
N ASP A 23 -0.71 16.87 -5.53
CA ASP A 23 -0.93 17.95 -4.57
C ASP A 23 -0.68 17.49 -3.12
N GLN A 24 -0.79 18.43 -2.18
CA GLN A 24 -0.52 18.15 -0.76
C GLN A 24 -1.51 17.16 -0.14
N GLU A 25 -2.76 17.17 -0.57
CA GLU A 25 -3.80 16.28 -0.05
C GLU A 25 -3.49 14.83 -0.45
N HIS A 26 -3.21 14.59 -1.73
CA HIS A 26 -2.84 13.29 -2.26
C HIS A 26 -1.52 12.79 -1.64
N ILE A 27 -0.53 13.67 -1.44
CA ILE A 27 0.73 13.31 -0.76
C ILE A 27 0.48 12.89 0.69
N HIS A 28 -0.35 13.65 1.42
CA HIS A 28 -0.68 13.33 2.81
C HIS A 28 -1.38 11.97 2.90
N ARG A 29 -2.34 11.73 2.00
CA ARG A 29 -3.08 10.48 1.93
C ARG A 29 -2.18 9.27 1.62
N LEU A 30 -1.32 9.40 0.62
CA LEU A 30 -0.34 8.36 0.28
C LEU A 30 0.59 8.05 1.46
N ARG A 31 1.08 9.08 2.17
CA ARG A 31 1.93 8.89 3.36
C ARG A 31 1.22 8.13 4.46
N ARG A 32 -0.06 8.44 4.74
CA ARG A 32 -0.87 7.73 5.74
C ARG A 32 -1.02 6.25 5.38
N VAL A 33 -1.35 5.95 4.12
CA VAL A 33 -1.45 4.55 3.63
C VAL A 33 -0.12 3.81 3.78
N ILE A 34 0.99 4.42 3.36
CA ILE A 34 2.32 3.83 3.51
C ILE A 34 2.66 3.57 4.99
N GLN A 35 2.33 4.50 5.90
CA GLN A 35 2.55 4.30 7.33
C GLN A 35 1.75 3.11 7.86
N VAL A 36 0.50 2.94 7.44
CA VAL A 36 -0.32 1.77 7.83
C VAL A 36 0.32 0.48 7.30
N ILE A 37 0.67 0.43 6.01
CA ILE A 37 1.33 -0.77 5.42
C ILE A 37 2.61 -1.14 6.18
N LYS A 38 3.41 -0.15 6.60
CA LYS A 38 4.67 -0.40 7.33
C LYS A 38 4.45 -0.85 8.77
N ASN A 39 3.54 -0.21 9.49
CA ASN A 39 3.52 -0.26 10.94
C ASN A 39 2.35 -1.07 11.50
N ALA A 40 1.32 -1.36 10.70
CA ALA A 40 0.17 -2.11 11.17
C ALA A 40 0.60 -3.55 11.56
N PRO A 41 0.05 -4.09 12.66
CA PRO A 41 0.29 -5.47 13.07
C PRO A 41 -0.21 -6.48 12.03
N GLU A 42 -1.19 -6.08 11.22
CA GLU A 42 -1.63 -6.79 10.03
C GLU A 42 -1.45 -5.88 8.82
N ASP A 43 -0.54 -6.27 7.94
CA ASP A 43 -0.23 -5.63 6.67
C ASP A 43 -1.35 -5.89 5.65
N GLY A 44 -2.57 -5.42 5.96
CA GLY A 44 -3.78 -5.68 5.18
C GLY A 44 -4.20 -7.17 5.21
N LYS A 45 -5.46 -7.42 4.86
CA LYS A 45 -5.98 -8.78 4.68
C LYS A 45 -5.58 -9.31 3.31
N PHE A 46 -5.23 -10.58 3.22
CA PHE A 46 -5.10 -11.28 1.94
C PHE A 46 -6.42 -11.18 1.17
N PHE A 47 -6.35 -10.82 -0.10
CA PHE A 47 -7.50 -10.74 -0.99
C PHE A 47 -7.44 -11.81 -2.07
N ALA A 48 -6.33 -11.87 -2.81
CA ALA A 48 -6.11 -12.82 -3.89
C ALA A 48 -4.62 -12.98 -4.19
N GLU A 49 -4.30 -13.99 -5.00
CA GLU A 49 -2.97 -14.19 -5.59
C GLU A 49 -3.13 -14.32 -7.11
N GLU A 50 -2.32 -13.57 -7.85
CA GLU A 50 -2.29 -13.62 -9.32
C GLU A 50 -1.42 -14.78 -9.80
N SER A 51 -1.61 -15.19 -11.06
CA SER A 51 -0.87 -16.32 -11.66
C SER A 51 0.66 -16.14 -11.68
N ASP A 52 1.17 -14.91 -11.56
CA ASP A 52 2.60 -14.58 -11.52
C ASP A 52 3.18 -14.54 -10.09
N GLY A 53 2.40 -14.96 -9.08
CA GLY A 53 2.78 -14.95 -7.68
C GLY A 53 2.66 -13.58 -7.00
N THR A 54 2.06 -12.60 -7.67
CA THR A 54 1.73 -11.31 -7.04
C THR A 54 0.60 -11.50 -6.04
N VAL A 55 0.83 -11.08 -4.78
CA VAL A 55 -0.20 -11.14 -3.74
C VAL A 55 -0.93 -9.82 -3.65
N LEU A 56 -2.27 -9.86 -3.78
CA LEU A 56 -3.16 -8.73 -3.55
C LEU A 56 -3.61 -8.67 -2.10
N ARG A 57 -3.50 -7.48 -1.52
CA ARG A 57 -3.89 -7.19 -0.14
C ARG A 57 -4.86 -6.03 -0.12
N GLN A 58 -5.77 -6.06 0.84
CA GLN A 58 -6.77 -5.01 1.03
C GLN A 58 -6.83 -4.55 2.49
N MET A 59 -7.11 -3.27 2.68
CA MET A 59 -7.44 -2.69 3.99
C MET A 59 -8.62 -1.73 3.84
N THR A 60 -9.55 -1.76 4.79
CA THR A 60 -10.70 -0.88 4.81
C THR A 60 -10.67 -0.07 6.09
N GLY A 61 -10.65 1.25 5.96
CA GLY A 61 -10.87 2.21 7.04
C GLY A 61 -12.24 2.85 6.94
N ALA A 62 -12.50 3.83 7.82
CA ALA A 62 -13.81 4.49 7.94
C ALA A 62 -14.29 5.16 6.65
N ASP A 63 -13.39 5.74 5.86
CA ASP A 63 -13.69 6.53 4.66
C ASP A 63 -12.87 6.10 3.42
N THR A 64 -11.97 5.13 3.61
CA THR A 64 -10.96 4.78 2.61
C THR A 64 -10.83 3.27 2.49
N HIS A 65 -10.86 2.78 1.26
CA HIS A 65 -10.52 1.40 0.93
C HIS A 65 -9.22 1.39 0.12
N VAL A 66 -8.24 0.58 0.54
CA VAL A 66 -6.95 0.49 -0.13
C VAL A 66 -6.73 -0.93 -0.62
N ILE A 67 -6.40 -1.07 -1.90
CA ILE A 67 -5.94 -2.31 -2.50
C ILE A 67 -4.50 -2.10 -2.94
N TYR A 68 -3.61 -3.03 -2.59
CA TYR A 68 -2.23 -2.96 -3.03
C TYR A 68 -1.68 -4.34 -3.34
N SER A 69 -0.72 -4.37 -4.26
CA SER A 69 -0.07 -5.60 -4.68
C SER A 69 1.36 -5.65 -4.16
N VAL A 70 1.76 -6.81 -3.66
CA VAL A 70 3.12 -7.06 -3.17
C VAL A 70 3.76 -8.21 -3.91
N VAL A 71 5.02 -8.01 -4.27
CA VAL A 71 5.91 -9.06 -4.79
C VAL A 71 7.05 -9.21 -3.80
N PHE A 72 7.23 -10.42 -3.27
CA PHE A 72 8.34 -10.71 -2.38
C PHE A 72 9.60 -10.95 -3.20
N TRP A 73 10.65 -10.17 -2.96
CA TRP A 73 11.96 -10.45 -3.54
C TRP A 73 12.79 -11.24 -2.52
N PRO A 74 13.09 -12.53 -2.79
CA PRO A 74 13.88 -13.35 -1.88
C PRO A 74 15.30 -12.82 -1.63
N VAL A 75 15.85 -12.04 -2.56
CA VAL A 75 17.17 -11.42 -2.40
C VAL A 75 17.02 -10.14 -1.57
N GLY A 76 17.49 -10.19 -0.33
CA GLY A 76 17.63 -8.99 0.52
C GLY A 76 16.41 -8.58 1.35
N ARG A 77 15.41 -9.46 1.53
CA ARG A 77 14.17 -9.17 2.30
C ARG A 77 13.47 -7.89 1.83
N VAL A 78 13.34 -7.72 0.52
CA VAL A 78 12.65 -6.56 -0.07
C VAL A 78 11.21 -6.93 -0.40
N LEU A 79 10.28 -6.16 0.14
CA LEU A 79 8.88 -6.17 -0.30
C LEU A 79 8.70 -5.10 -1.35
N ARG A 80 8.45 -5.50 -2.59
CA ARG A 80 8.10 -4.59 -3.66
C ARG A 80 6.60 -4.37 -3.62
N ILE A 81 6.17 -3.15 -3.31
CA ILE A 81 4.80 -2.73 -3.53
C ILE A 81 4.68 -2.32 -5.00
N ALA A 82 3.98 -3.12 -5.80
CA ALA A 82 3.88 -2.91 -7.24
C ALA A 82 2.76 -1.94 -7.60
N ARG A 83 1.70 -1.86 -6.78
CA ARG A 83 0.58 -0.93 -6.95
C ARG A 83 0.01 -0.57 -5.58
N ILE A 84 -0.41 0.68 -5.43
CA ILE A 84 -1.32 1.14 -4.37
C ILE A 84 -2.49 1.82 -5.06
N GLU A 85 -3.69 1.35 -4.78
CA GLU A 85 -4.94 1.96 -5.20
C GLU A 85 -5.69 2.40 -3.95
N ILE A 86 -6.05 3.68 -3.92
CA ILE A 86 -6.79 4.29 -2.83
C ILE A 86 -8.16 4.67 -3.38
N ARG A 87 -9.21 4.11 -2.79
CA ARG A 87 -10.60 4.38 -3.14
C ARG A 87 -11.28 5.12 -2.01
N ASP A 88 -11.96 6.20 -2.36
CA ASP A 88 -12.94 6.86 -1.52
C ASP A 88 -14.24 6.08 -1.51
N TRP A 89 -14.86 6.00 -0.34
CA TRP A 89 -16.23 5.56 -0.23
C TRP A 89 -16.91 6.33 0.91
N GLN A 90 -18.17 6.67 0.70
CA GLN A 90 -19.01 7.22 1.74
C GLN A 90 -19.91 6.08 2.26
N PRO A 91 -20.03 5.91 3.59
CA PRO A 91 -21.05 5.03 4.13
C PRO A 91 -22.41 5.53 3.64
N LEU A 92 -23.25 4.64 3.12
CA LEU A 92 -24.66 4.95 2.98
C LEU A 92 -25.23 4.90 4.39
N ASP A 93 -25.73 6.04 4.89
CA ASP A 93 -26.41 6.10 6.19
C ASP A 93 -27.44 4.95 6.28
N HIS A 94 -27.35 4.16 7.35
CA HIS A 94 -28.29 3.07 7.66
C HIS A 94 -29.53 3.62 8.39
#